data_AF-A0A3D3P1V2-F1
#
_entry.id   AF-A0A3D3P1V2-F1
#
_cell.length_a   1.000
_cell.length_b   1.000
_cell.length_c   1.000
_cell.angle_alpha   90.00
_cell.angle_beta   90.00
_cell.angle_gamma   90.00
#
_symmetry.space_group_name_H-M   'P 1'
#
loop_
_entity.id
_entity.type
_entity.pdbx_description
1 polymer ?
#
loop_
_entity_poly.entity_id
_entity_poly.type
_entity_poly.pdbx_seq_one_letter_code
_entity_poly.pdbx_strand_id
1 'polypeptide(L)' 'LGAAGVGPHVIDYAHTMMVALHQNLTVAEFLEIPSYHPTLGEIWTYVAEELIEEL' A
#
# COMPACT_ATOMS: atom_id res chain seq x y z
N LEU A 1 -8.81 -10.60 -1.70
CA LEU A 1 -8.15 -9.26 -1.71
C LEU A 1 -6.65 -9.49 -1.57
N GLY A 2 -5.85 -8.63 -2.19
CA GLY A 2 -4.40 -8.76 -2.21
C GLY A 2 -3.77 -7.62 -3.00
N ALA A 3 -2.45 -7.60 -3.04
CA ALA A 3 -1.68 -6.62 -3.80
C ALA A 3 -0.56 -7.32 -4.57
N ALA A 4 -0.20 -6.78 -5.73
CA ALA A 4 0.92 -7.21 -6.53
C ALA A 4 1.64 -5.98 -7.06
N GLY A 5 2.97 -6.05 -7.07
CA GLY A 5 3.84 -4.98 -7.55
C GLY A 5 4.99 -5.56 -8.36
N VAL A 6 5.50 -4.78 -9.31
CA VAL A 6 6.69 -5.13 -10.10
C VAL A 6 7.58 -3.89 -10.15
N GLY A 7 8.83 -4.04 -9.72
CA GLY A 7 9.80 -2.97 -9.74
C GLY A 7 11.05 -3.28 -8.91
N PRO A 8 12.04 -2.37 -8.90
CA PRO A 8 13.19 -2.48 -8.01
C PRO A 8 12.71 -2.59 -6.57
N HIS A 9 13.39 -3.41 -5.76
CA HIS A 9 13.16 -3.49 -4.31
C HIS A 9 11.72 -3.85 -3.88
N VAL A 10 10.90 -4.47 -4.74
CA VAL A 10 9.48 -4.74 -4.42
C VAL A 10 9.26 -5.57 -3.17
N ILE A 11 10.17 -6.49 -2.87
CA ILE A 11 10.10 -7.30 -1.65
C ILE A 11 10.27 -6.43 -0.40
N ASP A 12 11.06 -5.36 -0.48
CA ASP A 12 11.39 -4.49 0.66
C ASP A 12 10.17 -3.68 1.10
N TYR A 13 9.34 -3.21 0.14
CA TYR A 13 8.12 -2.44 0.44
C TYR A 13 6.81 -3.25 0.33
N ALA A 14 6.85 -4.53 -0.07
CA ALA A 14 5.68 -5.41 -0.03
C ALA A 14 5.23 -5.77 1.40
N HIS A 15 6.11 -5.61 2.39
CA HIS A 15 5.79 -5.92 3.79
C HIS A 15 4.59 -5.11 4.31
N THR A 16 4.44 -3.84 3.93
CA THR A 16 3.31 -3.00 4.33
C THR A 16 1.97 -3.60 3.90
N MET A 17 1.90 -4.22 2.72
CA MET A 17 0.70 -4.91 2.24
C MET A 17 0.41 -6.18 3.04
N MET A 18 1.45 -6.91 3.45
CA MET A 18 1.27 -8.09 4.33
C MET A 18 0.70 -7.70 5.69
N VAL A 19 1.17 -6.58 6.27
CA VAL A 19 0.63 -6.04 7.52
C VAL A 19 -0.84 -5.65 7.33
N ALA A 20 -1.16 -4.89 6.29
CA ALA A 20 -2.52 -4.45 6.00
C ALA A 20 -3.51 -5.63 5.83
N LEU A 21 -3.11 -6.65 5.05
CA LEU A 21 -3.91 -7.86 4.85
C LEU A 21 -4.06 -8.66 6.15
N HIS A 22 -2.99 -8.81 6.93
CA HIS A 22 -3.04 -9.52 8.20
C HIS A 22 -3.95 -8.84 9.22
N GLN A 23 -3.97 -7.50 9.23
CA GLN A 23 -4.85 -6.70 10.09
C GLN A 23 -6.27 -6.51 9.52
N ASN A 24 -6.56 -7.02 8.31
CA ASN A 24 -7.82 -6.82 7.60
C ASN A 24 -8.20 -5.33 7.47
N LEU A 25 -7.22 -4.47 7.20
CA LEU A 25 -7.49 -3.04 7.02
C LEU A 25 -8.38 -2.80 5.79
N THR A 26 -9.29 -1.85 5.93
CA THR A 26 -9.97 -1.22 4.80
C THR A 26 -9.01 -0.31 4.03
N VAL A 27 -9.38 0.07 2.80
CA VAL A 27 -8.57 1.02 2.00
C VAL A 27 -8.45 2.37 2.71
N ALA A 28 -9.52 2.84 3.35
CA ALA A 28 -9.50 4.08 4.13
C ALA A 28 -8.55 4.00 5.33
N GLU A 29 -8.54 2.89 6.09
CA GLU A 29 -7.59 2.70 7.19
C GLU A 29 -6.14 2.56 6.71
N PHE A 30 -5.92 1.98 5.53
CA PHE A 30 -4.59 1.89 4.93
C PHE A 30 -4.02 3.28 4.58
N LEU A 31 -4.86 4.20 4.11
CA LEU A 31 -4.46 5.57 3.76
C LEU A 31 -4.01 6.42 4.96
N GLU A 32 -4.40 6.02 6.18
CA GLU A 32 -3.93 6.67 7.41
C GLU A 32 -2.49 6.27 7.80
N ILE A 33 -1.90 5.27 7.13
CA ILE A 33 -0.51 4.85 7.38
C ILE A 33 0.44 5.91 6.79
N PRO A 34 1.30 6.55 7.61
CA PRO A 34 2.23 7.55 7.09
C PRO A 34 3.26 6.92 6.15
N SER A 35 3.40 7.51 4.97
CA SER A 35 4.45 7.15 4.02
C SER A 35 5.61 8.14 4.08
N TYR A 36 6.83 7.62 3.97
CA TYR A 36 8.03 8.45 3.82
C TYR A 36 8.18 8.91 2.37
N HIS A 37 8.53 10.19 2.20
CA HIS A 37 8.83 10.79 0.91
C HIS A 37 10.28 11.31 0.85
N PRO A 38 11.05 11.04 -0.23
CA PRO A 38 10.71 10.18 -1.38
C PRO A 38 11.08 8.70 -1.12
N THR A 39 10.18 7.75 -1.41
CA THR A 39 10.48 6.31 -1.33
C THR A 39 9.73 5.48 -2.38
N LEU A 40 10.29 4.36 -2.82
CA LEU A 40 9.55 3.44 -3.71
C LEU A 40 8.29 2.85 -3.06
N GLY A 41 8.27 2.74 -1.72
CA GLY A 41 7.14 2.19 -0.98
C GLY A 41 5.91 3.10 -0.96
N GLU A 42 6.07 4.40 -1.23
CA GLU A 42 4.96 5.34 -1.30
C GLU A 42 3.98 5.05 -2.45
N ILE A 43 4.38 4.20 -3.41
CA ILE A 43 3.52 3.72 -4.48
C ILE A 43 2.22 3.08 -3.98
N TRP A 44 2.26 2.41 -2.82
CA TRP A 44 1.04 1.79 -2.27
C TRP A 44 0.02 2.83 -1.82
N THR A 45 0.47 4.00 -1.35
CA THR A 45 -0.42 5.11 -1.00
C THR A 45 -1.14 5.59 -2.25
N TYR A 46 -0.44 5.83 -3.36
CA TYR A 46 -1.07 6.26 -4.61
C TYR A 46 -2.06 5.23 -5.16
N VAL A 47 -1.71 3.93 -5.11
CA VAL A 47 -2.64 2.86 -5.53
C VAL A 47 -3.88 2.81 -4.63
N ALA A 48 -3.73 3.05 -3.32
CA ALA A 48 -4.86 3.09 -2.40
C ALA A 48 -5.74 4.34 -2.58
N GLU A 49 -5.13 5.48 -2.92
CA GLU A 49 -5.83 6.73 -3.27
C GLU A 49 -6.66 6.55 -4.55
N GLU A 50 -6.12 5.89 -5.58
CA GLU A 50 -6.89 5.57 -6.78
C GLU A 50 -8.03 4.57 -6.46
N LEU A 51 -7.75 3.53 -5.65
CA LEU A 51 -8.75 2.52 -5.32
C LEU A 51 -9.91 3.07 -4.49
N ILE A 52 -9.69 4.01 -3.58
CA ILE A 52 -10.77 4.59 -2.76
C ILE A 52 -11.72 5.44 -3.61
N GLU A 53 -11.26 6.01 -4.72
CA GLU A 53 -12.10 6.75 -5.66
C GLU A 53 -13.02 5.83 -6.49
N GLU A 54 -12.66 4.55 -6.64
CA GLU A 54 -13.43 3.54 -7.39
C GLU A 54 -14.43 2.73 -6.54
N LEU A 55 -14.40 2.88 -5.21
CA LEU A 55 -15.25 2.14 -4.24
C LEU A 55 -16.56 2.86 -3.92
#